data_AF-A0A496R746-F1
#
_entry.id   AF-A0A496R746-F1
#
_cell.length_a   1.000
_cell.length_b   1.000
_cell.length_c   1.000
_cell.angle_alpha   90.00
_cell.angle_beta   90.00
_cell.angle_gamma   90.00
#
_symmetry.space_group_name_H-M   'P 1'
#
loop_
_entity.id
_entity.type
_entity.pdbx_description
1 polymer ?
#
loop_
_entity_poly.entity_id
_entity_poly.type
_entity_poly.pdbx_seq_one_letter_code
_entity_poly.pdbx_strand_id
1 'polypeptide(L)' 'MPSDVIQNKLESLRKCLLRLEQKRPGSPEILVSDYDIQDIISINLERAIQISVDIAAHLLADGLFHHH' A
#
# COMPACT_ATOMS: atom_id res chain seq x y z
N MET A 1 -21.10 -1.29 2.10
CA MET A 1 -21.24 -1.98 0.79
C MET A 1 -19.85 -2.40 0.31
N PRO A 2 -19.69 -3.43 -0.54
CA PRO A 2 -18.39 -3.87 -1.08
C PRO A 2 -17.56 -2.71 -1.67
N SER A 3 -18.23 -1.77 -2.35
CA SER A 3 -17.63 -0.54 -2.87
C SER A 3 -16.95 0.31 -1.78
N ASP A 4 -17.53 0.43 -0.58
CA ASP A 4 -16.96 1.25 0.50
C ASP A 4 -15.66 0.62 1.05
N VAL A 5 -15.58 -0.72 1.02
CA VAL A 5 -14.39 -1.46 1.45
C VAL A 5 -13.23 -1.20 0.49
N ILE A 6 -13.47 -1.29 -0.82
CA ILE A 6 -12.45 -0.99 -1.84
C ILE A 6 -12.01 0.47 -1.75
N GLN A 7 -12.95 1.43 -1.61
CA GLN A 7 -12.61 2.86 -1.50
C GLN A 7 -11.73 3.15 -0.27
N ASN A 8 -12.05 2.55 0.88
CA ASN A 8 -11.22 2.69 2.09
C ASN A 8 -9.82 2.07 1.93
N LYS A 9 -9.71 0.94 1.21
CA LYS A 9 -8.43 0.34 0.87
C LYS A 9 -7.63 1.23 -0.08
N LEU A 10 -8.27 1.81 -1.11
CA LEU A 10 -7.62 2.74 -2.04
C LEU A 10 -7.10 4.00 -1.34
N GLU A 11 -7.86 4.61 -0.43
CA GLU A 11 -7.37 5.76 0.34
C GLU A 11 -6.21 5.37 1.27
N SER A 12 -6.25 4.17 1.85
CA SER A 12 -5.15 3.64 2.66
C SER A 12 -3.88 3.40 1.83
N LEU A 13 -4.04 2.83 0.62
CA LEU A 13 -2.94 2.66 -0.34
C LEU A 13 -2.33 4.01 -0.71
N ARG A 14 -3.18 5.00 -1.04
CA ARG A 14 -2.75 6.37 -1.37
C ARG A 14 -1.91 6.99 -0.25
N LYS A 15 -2.32 6.81 1.01
CA LYS A 15 -1.56 7.29 2.18
C LYS A 15 -0.19 6.62 2.30
N CYS A 16 -0.09 5.32 2.03
CA CYS A 16 1.20 4.60 2.05
C CYS A 16 2.14 5.15 0.97
N LEU A 17 1.64 5.32 -0.25
CA LEU A 17 2.41 5.89 -1.36
C LEU A 17 2.85 7.33 -1.08
N LEU A 18 1.97 8.16 -0.53
CA LEU A 18 2.32 9.52 -0.14
C LEU A 18 3.42 9.54 0.93
N ARG A 19 3.40 8.62 1.90
CA ARG A 19 4.45 8.50 2.91
C ARG A 19 5.78 8.07 2.30
N LEU A 20 5.78 7.15 1.34
CA LEU A 20 6.99 6.76 0.61
C LEU A 20 7.59 7.94 -0.14
N GLU A 21 6.78 8.72 -0.84
CA GLU A 21 7.23 9.94 -1.54
C GLU A 21 7.81 10.98 -0.55
N GLN A 22 7.13 11.23 0.57
CA GLN A 22 7.56 12.20 1.59
C GLN A 22 8.85 11.79 2.31
N LYS A 23 9.14 10.50 2.37
CA LYS A 23 10.30 9.94 3.07
C LYS A 23 11.38 9.44 2.12
N ARG A 24 11.21 9.63 0.80
CA ARG A 24 12.24 9.31 -0.18
C ARG A 24 13.50 10.14 0.12
N PRO A 25 14.64 9.50 0.42
CA PRO A 25 15.88 10.22 0.67
C PRO A 25 16.43 10.80 -0.63
N GLY A 26 17.16 11.91 -0.52
CA GLY A 26 17.79 12.58 -1.68
C GLY A 26 18.92 11.77 -2.31
N SER A 27 19.48 10.79 -1.59
CA SER A 27 20.49 9.88 -2.09
C SER A 27 20.45 8.52 -1.37
N PRO A 28 21.02 7.45 -1.96
CA PRO A 28 21.09 6.14 -1.32
C PRO A 28 21.89 6.12 -0.01
N GLU A 29 22.90 6.98 0.14
CA GLU A 29 23.75 7.03 1.34
C GLU A 29 22.96 7.48 2.57
N ILE A 30 22.01 8.41 2.39
CA ILE A 30 21.08 8.83 3.45
C ILE A 30 20.19 7.64 3.85
N LEU A 31 19.71 6.86 2.88
CA LEU A 31 18.92 5.66 3.18
C LEU A 31 19.72 4.68 4.03
N VAL A 32 20.96 4.38 3.64
CA VAL A 32 21.82 3.40 4.32
C VAL A 32 22.18 3.84 5.75
N SER A 33 22.33 5.14 5.98
CA SER A 33 22.77 5.68 7.28
C SER A 33 21.64 6.01 8.26
N ASP A 34 20.39 6.08 7.79
CA ASP A 34 19.22 6.43 8.61
C ASP A 34 18.23 5.25 8.71
N TYR A 35 18.31 4.53 9.84
CA TYR A 35 17.45 3.37 10.10
C TYR A 35 15.96 3.74 10.27
N ASP A 36 15.66 4.95 10.77
CA ASP A 36 14.27 5.38 10.92
C ASP A 36 13.62 5.57 9.54
N ILE A 37 14.35 6.13 8.58
CA ILE A 37 13.88 6.23 7.19
C ILE A 37 13.72 4.85 6.56
N GLN A 38 14.66 3.92 6.79
CA GLN A 38 14.57 2.54 6.29
C GLN A 38 13.30 1.85 6.81
N ASP A 39 13.02 1.95 8.10
CA ASP A 39 11.85 1.34 8.73
C ASP A 39 10.55 1.94 8.19
N ILE A 40 10.49 3.27 8.08
CA ILE A 40 9.31 3.95 7.54
C ILE A 40 9.06 3.53 6.09
N ILE A 41 10.09 3.48 5.24
CA ILE A 41 9.96 3.06 3.84
C ILE A 41 9.51 1.60 3.78
N SER A 42 10.16 0.71 4.53
CA SER A 42 9.86 -0.73 4.52
C SER A 42 8.41 -1.01 4.92
N ILE A 43 7.96 -0.42 6.04
CA ILE A 43 6.59 -0.62 6.55
C ILE A 43 5.53 -0.08 5.58
N ASN A 44 5.75 1.08 4.97
CA ASN A 44 4.78 1.65 4.03
C ASN A 44 4.77 0.91 2.69
N LEU A 45 5.92 0.38 2.24
CA LEU A 45 6.00 -0.44 1.04
C LEU A 45 5.30 -1.78 1.23
N GLU A 46 5.60 -2.50 2.32
CA GLU A 46 4.94 -3.76 2.67
C GLU A 46 3.42 -3.58 2.73
N ARG A 47 2.96 -2.52 3.42
CA ARG A 47 1.53 -2.22 3.53
C ARG A 47 0.89 -1.89 2.18
N ALA A 48 1.57 -1.12 1.32
CA ALA A 48 1.06 -0.81 -0.02
C ALA A 48 0.88 -2.07 -0.86
N ILE A 49 1.85 -3.00 -0.80
CA ILE A 49 1.78 -4.29 -1.48
C ILE A 49 0.60 -5.11 -0.93
N GLN A 50 0.50 -5.25 0.40
CA GLN A 50 -0.58 -6.01 1.03
C GLN A 50 -1.96 -5.47 0.66
N ILE A 51 -2.15 -4.15 0.71
CA ILE A 51 -3.43 -3.53 0.32
C ILE A 51 -3.75 -3.80 -1.16
N SER A 52 -2.74 -3.76 -2.03
CA SER A 52 -2.93 -4.05 -3.45
C SER A 52 -3.39 -5.49 -3.68
N VAL A 53 -2.78 -6.45 -2.96
CA VAL A 53 -3.18 -7.86 -2.96
C VAL A 53 -4.60 -8.03 -2.43
N ASP A 54 -4.94 -7.38 -1.32
CA ASP A 54 -6.28 -7.44 -0.74
C ASP A 54 -7.37 -6.91 -1.69
N ILE A 55 -7.10 -5.81 -2.39
CA ILE A 55 -8.03 -5.25 -3.39
C ILE A 55 -8.25 -6.26 -4.51
N ALA A 56 -7.15 -6.83 -5.05
CA ALA A 56 -7.25 -7.85 -6.10
C ALA A 56 -8.03 -9.08 -5.64
N ALA A 57 -7.77 -9.58 -4.42
CA ALA A 57 -8.49 -10.71 -3.84
C ALA A 57 -9.99 -10.42 -3.69
N HIS A 58 -10.36 -9.20 -3.27
CA HIS A 58 -11.76 -8.80 -3.14
C HIS A 58 -12.46 -8.73 -4.51
N LEU A 59 -11.81 -8.15 -5.52
CA LEU A 59 -12.36 -8.07 -6.88
C LEU A 59 -12.55 -9.46 -7.51
N LEU A 60 -11.60 -10.38 -7.28
CA LEU A 60 -11.72 -11.75 -7.76
C LEU A 60 -12.86 -12.49 -7.05
N ALA A 61 -12.98 -12.34 -5.73
CA ALA A 61 -14.09 -12.92 -4.98
C ALA A 61 -15.43 -12.42 -5.52
N ASP A 62 -15.61 -11.09 -5.64
CA ASP A 62 -16.83 -10.51 -6.19
C ASP A 62 -17.12 -11.02 -7.62
N GLY A 63 -16.13 -11.03 -8.51
CA GLY A 63 -16.29 -11.56 -9.87
C GLY A 63 -16.67 -13.05 -9.92
N LEU A 64 -16.09 -13.87 -9.05
CA LEU A 64 -16.42 -15.30 -8.91
C LEU A 64 -17.85 -15.51 -8.40
N PHE A 65 -18.35 -14.67 -7.49
CA PHE A 65 -19.71 -14.76 -6.96
C PHE A 65 -20.80 -14.22 -7.90
N HIS A 66 -20.46 -13.47 -8.95
CA HIS A 66 -21.42 -13.00 -9.97
C HIS A 66 -21.60 -13.99 -11.14
N HIS A 67 -20.80 -15.06 -11.22
CA HIS A 67 -20.89 -16.10 -12.25
C HIS A 67 -21.59 -17.38 -11.78
N HIS A 68 -22.18 -17.39 -10.58
CA HIS A 68 -23.01 -18.45 -10.01
C HIS A 68 -24.38 -17.89 -9.59
#